data_AF-A0A9E3VTS7-F1
#
_entry.id   AF-A0A9E3VTS7-F1
#
_cell.length_a   1.000
_cell.length_b   1.000
_cell.length_c   1.000
_cell.angle_alpha   90.00
_cell.angle_beta   90.00
_cell.angle_gamma   90.00
#
_symmetry.space_group_name_H-M   'P 1'
#
loop_
_entity.id
_entity.type
_entity.pdbx_description
1 polymer ?
#
loop_
_entity_poly.entity_id
_entity_poly.type
_entity_poly.pdbx_seq_one_letter_code
_entity_poly.pdbx_strand_id
1 'polypeptide(L)'
;MGEFDLLVSSVTQSQNSTFSGEGVILINPFPTGNSVAGLYPVKVAFENLRFNSSRQIFEGSASTLSLAQNPWNIVAGTALPQGNDILNLKNLCENAPTAIASPASAEASYYIQNASNTPFALNVVKSGLVSYVFSILGIQFTPVNANINCAITTTALAENQSYTFMAADLCLKPAGWASEVIEMNLLGDVSFNFFGSDIKVEGFKNNQTYSKAVWDCSGFRHLKLVGNVQFSRDMLRPANGNYISPNNRLTGFFDTEVISLEDVIYSVSIQEPYHFTIAGKSLKVDSPIVFIDRSESQNPTGLAAPIGYNGQINDTWNGVFFPTLEVEIELFGNQPIQANNFFYDGMMTGRILGTNIFDINQQVLGNMNISLDTVDINLVQNNFMKYRFAGEINPRLNETFTLNYMMDCDLPDANGQSNIHGRVLMSENLNVPLDFIYSTFVISPNSTLIFDKVAGEAFRPVLTLNGQMTLQGEFDKIGMVNLPQMQVEEMKLRSNPGPGEKYFEAGAISFSSPQKYVGGFPITITAVQDIFNSNLPDEFGMNFIYQLALGATAESFSVTGNLGIRAKAQ
;
A
#
# COMPACT_ATOMS: atom_id res chain seq x y z
N MET A 1 -52.73 -22.34 11.08
CA MET A 1 -51.63 -22.67 11.98
C MET A 1 -50.62 -21.55 11.86
N GLY A 2 -50.57 -20.62 12.82
CA GLY A 2 -49.79 -19.38 12.66
C GLY A 2 -50.29 -18.52 11.50
N GLU A 3 -51.62 -18.39 11.39
CA GLU A 3 -52.32 -17.73 10.26
C GLU A 3 -52.23 -18.43 8.89
N PHE A 4 -51.44 -19.51 8.75
CA PHE A 4 -51.38 -20.31 7.51
C PHE A 4 -52.51 -21.34 7.40
N ASP A 5 -52.94 -21.61 6.17
CA ASP A 5 -53.89 -22.68 5.84
C ASP A 5 -53.18 -24.03 5.66
N LEU A 6 -53.72 -25.09 6.28
CA LEU A 6 -53.25 -26.46 6.15
C LEU A 6 -54.22 -27.25 5.26
N LEU A 7 -53.73 -27.68 4.10
CA LEU A 7 -54.43 -28.58 3.18
C LEU A 7 -54.11 -30.02 3.57
N VAL A 8 -55.03 -30.67 4.30
CA VAL A 8 -54.85 -32.04 4.81
C VAL A 8 -54.87 -33.04 3.65
N SER A 9 -53.81 -33.84 3.52
CA SER A 9 -53.72 -34.95 2.56
C SER A 9 -54.05 -36.29 3.20
N SER A 10 -53.65 -36.49 4.46
CA SER A 10 -54.03 -37.66 5.26
C SER A 10 -54.19 -37.26 6.72
N VAL A 11 -55.12 -37.90 7.44
CA VAL A 11 -55.33 -37.63 8.86
C VAL A 11 -55.74 -38.89 9.60
N THR A 12 -55.16 -39.07 10.78
CA THR A 12 -55.51 -40.07 11.77
C THR A 12 -55.93 -39.35 13.03
N GLN A 13 -57.11 -39.68 13.54
CA GLN A 13 -57.59 -39.18 14.82
C GLN A 13 -57.16 -40.13 15.93
N SER A 14 -56.47 -39.62 16.95
CA SER A 14 -56.12 -40.37 18.15
C SER A 14 -57.14 -40.14 19.27
N GLN A 15 -57.03 -40.95 20.34
CA GLN A 15 -57.87 -40.77 21.53
C GLN A 15 -57.62 -39.36 22.12
N ASN A 16 -58.68 -38.66 22.53
CA ASN A 16 -58.69 -37.26 23.02
C ASN A 16 -58.75 -36.13 21.96
N SER A 17 -59.38 -36.38 20.81
CA SER A 17 -59.67 -35.35 19.78
C SER A 17 -58.42 -34.65 19.22
N THR A 18 -57.29 -35.35 19.26
CA THR A 18 -56.03 -34.94 18.64
C THR A 18 -55.90 -35.56 17.26
N PHE A 19 -55.34 -34.81 16.32
CA PHE A 19 -55.16 -35.23 14.93
C PHE A 19 -53.68 -35.24 14.55
N SER A 20 -53.24 -36.31 13.90
CA SER A 20 -51.90 -36.43 13.33
C SER A 20 -52.01 -36.90 11.89
N GLY A 21 -51.07 -36.53 11.03
CA GLY A 21 -51.13 -36.88 9.61
C GLY A 21 -50.20 -36.02 8.77
N GLU A 22 -50.54 -35.90 7.49
CA GLU A 22 -49.76 -35.14 6.52
C GLU A 22 -50.64 -34.13 5.78
N GLY A 23 -50.02 -33.06 5.31
CA GLY A 23 -50.68 -32.07 4.51
C GLY A 23 -49.71 -31.18 3.76
N VAL A 24 -50.26 -30.12 3.18
CA VAL A 24 -49.52 -29.08 2.47
C VAL A 24 -49.86 -27.73 3.06
N ILE A 25 -48.85 -26.90 3.23
CA ILE A 25 -49.00 -25.49 3.58
C ILE A 25 -48.40 -24.65 2.47
N LEU A 26 -49.11 -23.59 2.09
CA LEU A 26 -48.62 -22.61 1.12
C LEU A 26 -47.85 -21.52 1.87
N ILE A 27 -46.63 -21.25 1.43
CA ILE A 27 -45.80 -20.17 1.99
C ILE A 27 -45.50 -19.12 0.92
N ASN A 28 -45.30 -17.87 1.34
CA ASN A 28 -44.88 -16.77 0.48
C ASN A 28 -43.70 -15.99 1.09
N PRO A 29 -42.45 -16.48 0.98
CA PRO A 29 -41.31 -15.78 1.56
C PRO A 29 -40.97 -14.47 0.86
N PHE A 30 -41.40 -14.27 -0.40
CA PHE A 30 -41.08 -13.09 -1.21
C PHE A 30 -42.35 -12.55 -1.89
N PRO A 31 -43.21 -11.84 -1.14
CA PRO A 31 -44.47 -11.35 -1.67
C PRO A 31 -44.25 -10.26 -2.73
N THR A 32 -44.41 -10.60 -4.02
CA THR A 32 -44.36 -9.61 -5.11
C THR A 32 -45.77 -9.06 -5.39
N GLY A 33 -46.18 -8.04 -4.63
CA GLY A 33 -47.47 -7.36 -4.80
C GLY A 33 -48.69 -8.27 -4.54
N ASN A 34 -49.85 -7.94 -5.13
CA ASN A 34 -51.12 -8.64 -4.90
C ASN A 34 -51.30 -9.93 -5.73
N SER A 35 -50.23 -10.51 -6.29
CA SER A 35 -50.35 -11.67 -7.18
C SER A 35 -50.21 -12.99 -6.41
N VAL A 36 -50.99 -14.00 -6.82
CA VAL A 36 -50.89 -15.40 -6.33
C VAL A 36 -49.62 -16.09 -6.86
N ALA A 37 -48.89 -15.44 -7.77
CA ALA A 37 -47.56 -15.87 -8.21
C ALA A 37 -46.58 -15.71 -7.04
N GLY A 38 -45.93 -16.81 -6.64
CA GLY A 38 -44.99 -16.83 -5.50
C GLY A 38 -45.47 -17.62 -4.28
N LEU A 39 -46.63 -18.29 -4.33
CA LEU A 39 -46.98 -19.30 -3.34
C LEU A 39 -46.24 -20.62 -3.63
N TYR A 40 -45.52 -21.11 -2.61
CA TYR A 40 -44.78 -22.36 -2.68
C TYR A 40 -45.47 -23.43 -1.80
N PRO A 41 -45.93 -24.55 -2.39
CA PRO A 41 -46.53 -25.63 -1.63
C PRO A 41 -45.45 -26.46 -0.93
N VAL A 42 -45.54 -26.58 0.40
CA VAL A 42 -44.59 -27.33 1.23
C VAL A 42 -45.29 -28.50 1.91
N LYS A 43 -44.73 -29.71 1.79
CA LYS A 43 -45.24 -30.89 2.48
C LYS A 43 -44.87 -30.87 3.96
N VAL A 44 -45.86 -31.13 4.81
CA VAL A 44 -45.70 -31.16 6.26
C VAL A 44 -46.30 -32.42 6.86
N ALA A 45 -45.66 -32.94 7.90
CA ALA A 45 -46.30 -33.82 8.88
C ALA A 45 -46.81 -32.96 10.03
N PHE A 46 -47.98 -33.28 10.55
CA PHE A 46 -48.54 -32.62 11.72
C PHE A 46 -48.86 -33.64 12.80
N GLU A 47 -48.68 -33.22 14.05
CA GLU A 47 -48.89 -34.05 15.22
C GLU A 47 -49.68 -33.31 16.29
N ASN A 48 -50.56 -34.04 16.96
CA ASN A 48 -51.32 -33.58 18.13
C ASN A 48 -52.13 -32.30 17.87
N LEU A 49 -52.58 -32.07 16.64
CA LEU A 49 -53.38 -30.90 16.32
C LEU A 49 -54.72 -30.95 17.05
N ARG A 50 -55.14 -29.81 17.61
CA ARG A 50 -56.50 -29.61 18.13
C ARG A 50 -57.15 -28.40 17.50
N PHE A 51 -58.44 -28.55 17.20
CA PHE A 51 -59.25 -27.54 16.53
C PHE A 51 -60.30 -26.99 17.48
N ASN A 52 -60.50 -25.67 17.46
CA ASN A 52 -61.64 -25.05 18.13
C ASN A 52 -62.92 -25.21 17.26
N SER A 53 -64.05 -24.71 17.76
CA SER A 53 -65.34 -24.74 17.04
C SER A 53 -65.31 -24.01 15.69
N SER A 54 -64.37 -23.09 15.50
CA SER A 54 -64.15 -22.32 14.27
C SER A 54 -63.16 -23.00 13.32
N ARG A 55 -62.77 -24.27 13.58
CA ARG A 55 -61.76 -25.03 12.83
C ARG A 55 -60.37 -24.39 12.82
N GLN A 56 -60.07 -23.56 13.82
CA GLN A 56 -58.73 -22.99 13.99
C GLN A 56 -57.91 -23.92 14.87
N ILE A 57 -56.68 -24.15 14.45
CA ILE A 57 -55.69 -24.92 15.22
C ILE A 57 -55.22 -24.04 16.38
N PHE A 58 -55.38 -24.52 17.62
CA PHE A 58 -54.93 -23.82 18.84
C PHE A 58 -53.87 -24.58 19.64
N GLU A 59 -53.63 -25.86 19.31
CA GLU A 59 -52.62 -26.72 19.93
C GLU A 59 -52.07 -27.69 18.88
N GLY A 60 -50.82 -28.15 19.08
CA GLY A 60 -50.09 -29.02 18.18
C GLY A 60 -49.13 -28.27 17.25
N SER A 61 -48.43 -29.00 16.39
CA SER A 61 -47.48 -28.41 15.43
C SER A 61 -47.46 -29.19 14.12
N ALA A 62 -46.99 -28.53 13.07
CA ALA A 62 -46.58 -29.20 11.84
C ALA A 62 -45.13 -28.86 11.51
N SER A 63 -44.45 -29.80 10.89
CA SER A 63 -43.05 -29.68 10.49
C SER A 63 -42.89 -30.18 9.08
N THR A 64 -41.99 -29.59 8.31
CA THR A 64 -41.70 -30.07 6.95
C THR A 64 -41.25 -31.52 6.96
N LEU A 65 -41.67 -32.29 5.95
CA LEU A 65 -41.30 -33.71 5.85
C LEU A 65 -39.78 -33.82 5.66
N SER A 66 -39.15 -34.36 6.69
CA SER A 66 -37.72 -34.54 6.77
C SER A 66 -37.24 -35.55 5.73
N LEU A 67 -36.38 -35.15 4.78
CA LEU A 67 -35.45 -36.10 4.19
C LEU A 67 -34.65 -36.75 5.33
N ALA A 68 -34.62 -38.08 5.37
CA ALA A 68 -33.99 -38.90 6.43
C ALA A 68 -32.49 -38.66 6.68
N GLN A 69 -31.91 -37.63 6.05
CA GLN A 69 -30.50 -37.25 6.07
C GLN A 69 -30.25 -35.80 6.49
N ASN A 70 -31.27 -34.99 6.83
CA ASN A 70 -31.05 -33.60 7.24
C ASN A 70 -31.10 -33.44 8.78
N PRO A 71 -29.95 -33.37 9.48
CA PRO A 71 -29.89 -33.18 10.93
C PRO A 71 -30.39 -31.81 11.39
N TRP A 72 -30.69 -30.91 10.46
CA TRP A 72 -31.20 -29.56 10.70
C TRP A 72 -32.69 -29.41 10.39
N ASN A 73 -33.40 -30.54 10.21
CA ASN A 73 -34.85 -30.56 10.24
C ASN A 73 -35.33 -30.23 11.65
N ILE A 74 -35.54 -28.93 11.86
CA ILE A 74 -36.41 -28.32 12.88
C ILE A 74 -36.08 -28.74 14.31
N VAL A 75 -35.27 -27.90 14.95
CA VAL A 75 -35.23 -27.74 16.40
C VAL A 75 -35.23 -26.24 16.64
N ALA A 76 -36.32 -25.69 17.16
CA ALA A 76 -36.36 -24.28 17.55
C ALA A 76 -35.23 -24.02 18.57
N GLY A 77 -34.47 -22.94 18.36
CA GLY A 77 -33.29 -22.62 19.18
C GLY A 77 -32.03 -23.44 18.88
N THR A 78 -31.93 -24.13 17.73
CA THR A 78 -30.63 -24.70 17.32
C THR A 78 -29.60 -23.60 17.10
N ALA A 79 -28.47 -23.72 17.79
CA ALA A 79 -27.27 -22.97 17.46
C ALA A 79 -26.85 -23.28 16.02
N LEU A 80 -26.26 -22.31 15.33
CA LEU A 80 -25.71 -22.53 13.99
C LEU A 80 -24.68 -23.68 14.00
N PRO A 81 -24.57 -24.43 12.88
CA PRO A 81 -23.66 -25.57 12.75
C PRO A 81 -22.21 -25.19 13.04
N GLN A 82 -21.43 -26.14 13.58
CA GLN A 82 -19.99 -26.00 13.74
C GLN A 82 -19.25 -27.22 13.19
N GLY A 83 -18.00 -27.02 12.76
CA GLY A 83 -17.13 -28.11 12.30
C GLY A 83 -17.67 -28.84 11.07
N ASN A 84 -17.68 -30.18 11.12
CA ASN A 84 -18.05 -31.03 9.98
C ASN A 84 -19.51 -30.85 9.51
N ASP A 85 -20.39 -30.34 10.37
CA ASP A 85 -21.79 -30.08 10.02
C ASP A 85 -21.93 -28.97 8.96
N ILE A 86 -20.98 -28.05 8.89
CA ILE A 86 -20.94 -26.97 7.89
C ILE A 86 -20.82 -27.56 6.49
N LEU A 87 -19.92 -28.53 6.27
CA LEU A 87 -19.69 -29.09 4.93
C LEU A 87 -20.92 -29.88 4.44
N ASN A 88 -21.53 -30.68 5.31
CA ASN A 88 -22.76 -31.40 4.99
C ASN A 88 -23.89 -30.45 4.62
N LEU A 89 -24.03 -29.33 5.34
CA LEU A 89 -25.02 -28.30 5.04
C LEU A 89 -24.75 -27.55 3.74
N LYS A 90 -23.50 -27.19 3.45
CA LYS A 90 -23.14 -26.58 2.17
C LYS A 90 -23.54 -27.47 1.00
N ASN A 91 -23.14 -28.75 1.04
CA ASN A 91 -23.51 -29.74 0.03
C ASN A 91 -25.03 -29.89 -0.08
N LEU A 92 -25.74 -29.86 1.04
CA LEU A 92 -27.18 -29.96 1.08
C LEU A 92 -27.86 -28.76 0.40
N CYS A 93 -27.35 -27.54 0.61
CA CYS A 93 -27.87 -26.32 0.00
C CYS A 93 -27.59 -26.26 -1.51
N GLU A 94 -26.38 -26.64 -1.93
CA GLU A 94 -25.94 -26.63 -3.32
C GLU A 94 -26.69 -27.64 -4.18
N ASN A 95 -27.11 -28.76 -3.59
CA ASN A 95 -27.85 -29.83 -4.27
C ASN A 95 -29.36 -29.79 -3.99
N ALA A 96 -29.87 -28.73 -3.35
CA ALA A 96 -31.28 -28.62 -3.01
C ALA A 96 -32.13 -28.55 -4.30
N PRO A 97 -33.15 -29.43 -4.45
CA PRO A 97 -34.02 -29.38 -5.63
C PRO A 97 -34.78 -28.06 -5.67
N THR A 98 -35.01 -27.52 -6.87
CA THR A 98 -35.80 -26.31 -7.05
C THR A 98 -37.28 -26.58 -6.79
N ALA A 99 -37.91 -25.74 -5.98
CA ALA A 99 -39.34 -25.78 -5.76
C ALA A 99 -40.11 -25.19 -6.95
N ILE A 100 -41.31 -25.72 -7.18
CA ILE A 100 -42.20 -25.27 -8.24
C ILE A 100 -43.20 -24.29 -7.62
N ALA A 101 -43.19 -23.05 -8.11
CA ALA A 101 -44.19 -22.05 -7.73
C ALA A 101 -45.58 -22.46 -8.26
N SER A 102 -46.63 -22.16 -7.51
CA SER A 102 -47.98 -22.54 -7.90
C SER A 102 -48.57 -21.65 -9.01
N PRO A 103 -49.49 -22.18 -9.85
CA PRO A 103 -50.21 -21.42 -10.85
C PRO A 103 -51.25 -20.50 -10.20
N ALA A 104 -51.59 -19.39 -10.88
CA ALA A 104 -52.53 -18.39 -10.38
C ALA A 104 -53.97 -18.90 -10.17
N SER A 105 -54.33 -20.02 -10.80
CA SER A 105 -55.61 -20.72 -10.62
C SER A 105 -55.34 -22.09 -10.02
N ALA A 106 -55.54 -22.26 -8.72
CA ALA A 106 -55.11 -23.47 -8.04
C ALA A 106 -56.26 -24.20 -7.32
N GLU A 107 -56.44 -25.46 -7.70
CA GLU A 107 -57.21 -26.45 -6.93
C GLU A 107 -56.30 -27.12 -5.89
N ALA A 108 -56.84 -27.49 -4.74
CA ALA A 108 -56.08 -28.15 -3.65
C ALA A 108 -55.28 -29.38 -4.12
N SER A 109 -55.81 -30.13 -5.09
CA SER A 109 -55.14 -31.30 -5.70
C SER A 109 -53.81 -30.96 -6.37
N TYR A 110 -53.71 -29.80 -7.03
CA TYR A 110 -52.45 -29.38 -7.67
C TYR A 110 -51.37 -29.14 -6.62
N TYR A 111 -51.71 -28.44 -5.54
CA TYR A 111 -50.77 -28.15 -4.45
C TYR A 111 -50.26 -29.44 -3.79
N ILE A 112 -51.15 -30.40 -3.55
CA ILE A 112 -50.76 -31.69 -2.95
C ILE A 112 -49.79 -32.47 -3.85
N GLN A 113 -50.02 -32.48 -5.17
CA GLN A 113 -49.17 -33.20 -6.12
C GLN A 113 -47.79 -32.54 -6.31
N ASN A 114 -47.72 -31.21 -6.27
CA ASN A 114 -46.50 -30.45 -6.59
C ASN A 114 -45.76 -29.91 -5.36
N ALA A 115 -46.20 -30.25 -4.15
CA ALA A 115 -45.56 -29.79 -2.93
C ALA A 115 -44.13 -30.35 -2.77
N SER A 116 -43.19 -29.48 -2.41
CA SER A 116 -41.78 -29.82 -2.21
C SER A 116 -41.53 -30.37 -0.81
N ASN A 117 -40.58 -31.31 -0.70
CA ASN A 117 -39.97 -31.73 0.56
C ASN A 117 -38.76 -30.84 0.86
N THR A 118 -38.41 -30.66 2.14
CA THR A 118 -37.20 -29.91 2.52
C THR A 118 -35.95 -30.80 2.57
N PRO A 119 -34.77 -30.24 2.25
CA PRO A 119 -34.56 -28.87 1.76
C PRO A 119 -34.96 -28.67 0.29
N PHE A 120 -35.28 -27.43 -0.09
CA PHE A 120 -35.53 -27.04 -1.47
C PHE A 120 -35.09 -25.59 -1.72
N ALA A 121 -34.75 -25.26 -2.97
CA ALA A 121 -34.38 -23.92 -3.40
C ALA A 121 -35.61 -23.18 -3.97
N LEU A 122 -35.82 -21.93 -3.58
CA LEU A 122 -36.97 -21.11 -3.98
C LEU A 122 -36.70 -20.18 -5.16
N ASN A 123 -35.52 -19.56 -5.16
CA ASN A 123 -35.24 -18.43 -6.03
C ASN A 123 -33.75 -18.34 -6.34
N VAL A 124 -33.45 -17.89 -7.56
CA VAL A 124 -32.11 -17.51 -8.01
C VAL A 124 -32.17 -16.02 -8.34
N VAL A 125 -31.72 -15.18 -7.41
CA VAL A 125 -31.62 -13.74 -7.65
C VAL A 125 -30.29 -13.46 -8.34
N LYS A 126 -30.32 -12.74 -9.46
CA LYS A 126 -29.10 -12.26 -10.12
C LYS A 126 -28.81 -10.84 -9.67
N SER A 127 -27.59 -10.60 -9.18
CA SER A 127 -27.02 -9.27 -8.96
C SER A 127 -25.75 -9.18 -9.80
N GLY A 128 -25.80 -8.46 -10.92
CA GLY A 128 -24.74 -8.50 -11.92
C GLY A 128 -24.55 -9.92 -12.48
N LEU A 129 -23.32 -10.44 -12.39
CA LEU A 129 -22.97 -11.81 -12.81
C LEU A 129 -23.16 -12.86 -11.70
N VAL A 130 -23.42 -12.42 -10.47
CA VAL A 130 -23.58 -13.31 -9.30
C VAL A 130 -25.01 -13.82 -9.19
N SER A 131 -25.14 -15.11 -8.93
CA SER A 131 -26.43 -15.75 -8.63
C SER A 131 -26.51 -16.14 -7.15
N TYR A 132 -27.59 -15.76 -6.50
CA TYR A 132 -27.90 -16.10 -5.11
C TYR A 132 -29.06 -17.10 -5.07
N VAL A 133 -28.79 -18.29 -4.56
CA VAL A 133 -29.78 -19.36 -4.39
C VAL A 133 -30.31 -19.32 -2.97
N PHE A 134 -31.59 -19.00 -2.78
CA PHE A 134 -32.25 -19.07 -1.48
C PHE A 134 -32.85 -20.46 -1.26
N SER A 135 -32.43 -21.13 -0.19
CA SER A 135 -32.82 -22.49 0.18
C SER A 135 -33.54 -22.54 1.52
N ILE A 136 -34.68 -23.22 1.54
CA ILE A 136 -35.41 -23.56 2.77
C ILE A 136 -34.92 -24.91 3.26
N LEU A 137 -34.49 -24.95 4.53
CA LEU A 137 -33.92 -26.15 5.15
C LEU A 137 -34.93 -26.89 6.01
N GLY A 138 -35.88 -26.16 6.60
CA GLY A 138 -36.99 -26.71 7.37
C GLY A 138 -37.90 -25.62 7.89
N ILE A 139 -39.18 -25.95 8.10
CA ILE A 139 -40.18 -25.02 8.67
C ILE A 139 -41.00 -25.72 9.75
N GLN A 140 -41.11 -25.10 10.92
CA GLN A 140 -42.04 -25.49 11.97
C GLN A 140 -43.22 -24.53 12.01
N PHE A 141 -44.43 -25.05 11.93
CA PHE A 141 -45.66 -24.30 12.12
C PHE A 141 -46.22 -24.61 13.50
N THR A 142 -46.43 -23.58 14.29
CA THR A 142 -47.14 -23.63 15.57
C THR A 142 -48.51 -22.93 15.40
N PRO A 143 -49.39 -22.93 16.43
CA PRO A 143 -50.62 -22.16 16.38
C PRO A 143 -50.36 -20.65 16.22
N VAL A 144 -49.19 -20.16 16.62
CA VAL A 144 -48.87 -18.73 16.73
C VAL A 144 -48.00 -18.23 15.56
N ASN A 145 -47.04 -19.02 15.10
CA ASN A 145 -46.07 -18.60 14.08
C ASN A 145 -45.55 -19.77 13.23
N ALA A 146 -44.84 -19.44 12.14
CA ALA A 146 -44.00 -20.39 11.43
C ALA A 146 -42.53 -20.00 11.61
N ASN A 147 -41.72 -20.90 12.17
CA ASN A 147 -40.27 -20.72 12.32
C ASN A 147 -39.56 -21.43 11.18
N ILE A 148 -38.65 -20.75 10.49
CA ILE A 148 -37.93 -21.27 9.33
C ILE A 148 -36.42 -21.20 9.52
N ASN A 149 -35.76 -22.27 9.11
CA ASN A 149 -34.31 -22.31 8.90
C ASN A 149 -34.06 -22.19 7.40
N CYS A 150 -33.22 -21.25 7.00
CA CYS A 150 -32.91 -21.00 5.59
C CYS A 150 -31.43 -20.69 5.38
N ALA A 151 -31.00 -20.86 4.14
CA ALA A 151 -29.66 -20.52 3.69
C ALA A 151 -29.69 -19.78 2.35
N ILE A 152 -28.70 -18.94 2.12
CA ILE A 152 -28.37 -18.38 0.82
C ILE A 152 -27.03 -18.95 0.41
N THR A 153 -26.97 -19.54 -0.78
CA THR A 153 -25.70 -19.96 -1.39
C THR A 153 -25.42 -19.10 -2.60
N THR A 154 -24.19 -18.65 -2.72
CA THR A 154 -23.71 -17.92 -3.90
C THR A 154 -22.27 -18.30 -4.19
N THR A 155 -21.87 -18.20 -5.45
CA THR A 155 -20.52 -18.51 -5.89
C THR A 155 -19.88 -17.24 -6.41
N ALA A 156 -18.70 -16.91 -5.90
CA ALA A 156 -17.81 -15.97 -6.56
C ALA A 156 -17.08 -16.76 -7.66
N LEU A 157 -17.47 -16.54 -8.91
CA LEU A 157 -16.94 -17.22 -10.10
C LEU A 157 -15.43 -17.05 -10.21
N ALA A 158 -14.91 -15.87 -9.91
CA ALA A 158 -13.48 -15.59 -9.93
C ALA A 158 -12.67 -16.42 -8.92
N GLU A 159 -13.29 -16.89 -7.82
CA GLU A 159 -12.61 -17.63 -6.75
C GLU A 159 -12.85 -19.13 -6.82
N ASN A 160 -13.85 -19.56 -7.61
CA ASN A 160 -14.42 -20.91 -7.55
C ASN A 160 -14.77 -21.33 -6.11
N GLN A 161 -15.24 -20.37 -5.30
CA GLN A 161 -15.62 -20.56 -3.90
C GLN A 161 -17.10 -20.32 -3.67
N SER A 162 -17.70 -21.18 -2.85
CA SER A 162 -19.10 -21.12 -2.45
C SER A 162 -19.25 -20.48 -1.07
N TYR A 163 -20.02 -19.40 -1.04
CA TYR A 163 -20.40 -18.67 0.16
C TYR A 163 -21.81 -19.11 0.55
N THR A 164 -21.93 -19.70 1.75
CA THR A 164 -23.23 -20.13 2.29
C THR A 164 -23.53 -19.36 3.55
N PHE A 165 -24.56 -18.53 3.50
CA PHE A 165 -25.08 -17.75 4.61
C PHE A 165 -26.32 -18.43 5.17
N MET A 166 -26.49 -18.48 6.49
CA MET A 166 -27.60 -19.18 7.12
C MET A 166 -28.24 -18.35 8.22
N ALA A 167 -29.55 -18.47 8.33
CA ALA A 167 -30.31 -18.04 9.49
C ALA A 167 -31.19 -19.18 9.99
N ALA A 168 -31.38 -19.23 11.30
CA ALA A 168 -32.23 -20.19 11.97
C ALA A 168 -33.32 -19.45 12.76
N ASP A 169 -34.44 -20.13 12.97
CA ASP A 169 -35.54 -19.66 13.81
C ASP A 169 -36.12 -18.29 13.37
N LEU A 170 -36.17 -18.04 12.05
CA LEU A 170 -36.79 -16.84 11.50
C LEU A 170 -38.31 -16.99 11.53
N CYS A 171 -39.04 -15.95 11.92
CA CYS A 171 -40.49 -15.97 11.88
C CYS A 171 -41.01 -15.59 10.48
N LEU A 172 -41.77 -16.49 9.87
CA LEU A 172 -42.51 -16.30 8.63
C LEU A 172 -44.01 -16.17 8.93
N LYS A 173 -44.68 -15.25 8.24
CA LYS A 173 -46.14 -15.05 8.23
C LYS A 173 -46.70 -15.29 6.82
N PRO A 174 -48.03 -15.44 6.66
CA PRO A 174 -48.63 -15.59 5.34
C PRO A 174 -48.30 -14.43 4.39
N ALA A 175 -48.13 -13.23 4.94
CA ALA A 175 -47.77 -12.02 4.21
C ALA A 175 -46.25 -11.84 3.99
N GLY A 176 -45.43 -12.85 4.26
CA GLY A 176 -43.96 -12.77 4.17
C GLY A 176 -43.26 -12.76 5.52
N TRP A 177 -42.06 -12.20 5.55
CA TRP A 177 -41.23 -12.18 6.76
C TRP A 177 -41.84 -11.32 7.86
N ALA A 178 -41.76 -11.79 9.12
CA ALA A 178 -42.20 -10.98 10.26
C ALA A 178 -41.23 -9.83 10.57
N SER A 179 -39.95 -9.99 10.21
CA SER A 179 -38.93 -8.95 10.32
C SER A 179 -38.79 -8.21 9.00
N GLU A 180 -38.58 -6.89 9.06
CA GLU A 180 -38.28 -6.07 7.88
C GLU A 180 -36.88 -6.35 7.31
N VAL A 181 -35.95 -6.80 8.15
CA VAL A 181 -34.57 -7.13 7.77
C VAL A 181 -34.19 -8.49 8.32
N ILE A 182 -33.55 -9.30 7.48
CA ILE A 182 -33.05 -10.62 7.80
C ILE A 182 -31.54 -10.60 7.63
N GLU A 183 -30.83 -11.05 8.67
CA GLU A 183 -29.39 -11.22 8.65
C GLU A 183 -29.06 -12.71 8.67
N MET A 184 -28.25 -13.15 7.71
CA MET A 184 -27.84 -14.55 7.55
C MET A 184 -26.33 -14.64 7.69
N ASN A 185 -25.85 -15.42 8.65
CA ASN A 185 -24.43 -15.50 8.98
C ASN A 185 -23.69 -16.41 8.01
N LEU A 186 -22.49 -16.02 7.56
CA LEU A 186 -21.63 -16.90 6.78
C LEU A 186 -21.26 -18.13 7.62
N LEU A 187 -21.54 -19.34 7.13
CA LEU A 187 -21.43 -20.56 7.94
C LEU A 187 -20.01 -20.98 8.30
N GLY A 188 -19.02 -20.57 7.52
CA GLY A 188 -17.64 -20.90 7.77
C GLY A 188 -16.72 -20.04 6.93
N ASP A 189 -15.45 -20.01 7.32
CA ASP A 189 -14.46 -19.20 6.64
C ASP A 189 -14.36 -19.58 5.16
N VAL A 190 -14.26 -18.57 4.30
CA VAL A 190 -13.96 -18.73 2.88
C VAL A 190 -12.60 -18.14 2.62
N SER A 191 -11.74 -18.86 1.90
CA SER A 191 -10.39 -18.40 1.61
C SER A 191 -10.05 -18.58 0.14
N PHE A 192 -9.35 -17.61 -0.41
CA PHE A 192 -8.89 -17.59 -1.79
C PHE A 192 -7.56 -16.85 -1.89
N ASN A 193 -6.83 -17.07 -2.98
CA ASN A 193 -5.56 -16.41 -3.23
C ASN A 193 -5.74 -15.28 -4.25
N PHE A 194 -5.12 -14.13 -3.97
CA PHE A 194 -5.08 -12.98 -4.85
C PHE A 194 -3.67 -12.42 -4.89
N PHE A 195 -2.99 -12.51 -6.05
CA PHE A 195 -1.58 -12.11 -6.20
C PHE A 195 -0.64 -12.73 -5.14
N GLY A 196 -0.82 -14.02 -4.85
CA GLY A 196 -0.03 -14.72 -3.82
C GLY A 196 -0.43 -14.36 -2.38
N SER A 197 -1.30 -13.36 -2.17
CA SER A 197 -1.87 -13.01 -0.87
C SER A 197 -3.08 -13.89 -0.55
N ASP A 198 -3.16 -14.41 0.67
CA ASP A 198 -4.30 -15.24 1.08
C ASP A 198 -5.34 -14.36 1.75
N ILE A 199 -6.51 -14.27 1.14
CA ILE A 199 -7.64 -13.52 1.65
C ILE A 199 -8.58 -14.50 2.32
N LYS A 200 -9.01 -14.18 3.53
CA LYS A 200 -9.91 -14.97 4.34
C LYS A 200 -11.10 -14.11 4.76
N VAL A 201 -12.29 -14.49 4.30
CA VAL A 201 -13.57 -13.96 4.77
C VAL A 201 -14.02 -14.81 5.95
N GLU A 202 -14.21 -14.19 7.10
CA GLU A 202 -14.53 -14.89 8.34
C GLU A 202 -16.01 -15.20 8.46
N GLY A 203 -16.30 -16.47 8.72
CA GLY A 203 -17.62 -16.98 9.03
C GLY A 203 -17.96 -16.91 10.51
N PHE A 204 -19.12 -17.45 10.85
CA PHE A 204 -19.59 -17.62 12.21
C PHE A 204 -18.70 -18.62 12.96
N LYS A 205 -18.16 -18.20 14.10
CA LYS A 205 -17.33 -19.03 14.98
C LYS A 205 -17.52 -18.61 16.43
N ASN A 206 -17.51 -19.55 17.37
CA ASN A 206 -17.58 -19.28 18.81
C ASN A 206 -18.75 -18.36 19.24
N ASN A 207 -19.94 -18.54 18.65
CA ASN A 207 -21.10 -17.67 18.87
C ASN A 207 -20.92 -16.19 18.50
N GLN A 208 -19.95 -15.88 17.63
CA GLN A 208 -19.71 -14.54 17.12
C GLN A 208 -19.96 -14.49 15.61
N THR A 209 -20.75 -13.51 15.19
CA THR A 209 -21.01 -13.17 13.78
C THR A 209 -19.91 -12.23 13.27
N TYR A 210 -19.38 -12.56 12.10
CA TYR A 210 -18.41 -11.74 11.38
C TYR A 210 -19.03 -11.28 10.05
N SER A 211 -18.99 -12.13 9.02
CA SER A 211 -19.61 -11.85 7.73
C SER A 211 -21.09 -12.27 7.68
N LYS A 212 -21.93 -11.48 7.02
CA LYS A 212 -23.37 -11.73 6.88
C LYS A 212 -23.93 -11.29 5.53
N ALA A 213 -24.98 -11.96 5.09
CA ALA A 213 -25.85 -11.49 4.03
C ALA A 213 -27.07 -10.79 4.64
N VAL A 214 -27.47 -9.66 4.06
CA VAL A 214 -28.62 -8.87 4.50
C VAL A 214 -29.70 -8.93 3.43
N TRP A 215 -30.91 -9.25 3.86
CA TRP A 215 -32.06 -9.51 3.00
C TRP A 215 -33.31 -8.85 3.58
N ASP A 216 -34.32 -8.60 2.75
CA ASP A 216 -35.64 -8.12 3.17
C ASP A 216 -36.77 -8.75 2.33
N CYS A 217 -38.02 -8.32 2.55
CA CYS A 217 -39.16 -8.80 1.76
C CYS A 217 -39.05 -8.51 0.24
N SER A 218 -38.22 -7.56 -0.16
CA SER A 218 -37.96 -7.22 -1.58
C SER A 218 -36.81 -8.03 -2.18
N GLY A 219 -35.96 -8.64 -1.36
CA GLY A 219 -34.88 -9.50 -1.85
C GLY A 219 -33.54 -9.25 -1.16
N PHE A 220 -32.49 -9.67 -1.86
CA PHE A 220 -31.10 -9.42 -1.48
C PHE A 220 -30.84 -7.91 -1.41
N ARG A 221 -30.15 -7.45 -0.35
CA ARG A 221 -29.72 -6.06 -0.21
C ARG A 221 -28.22 -5.90 -0.43
N HIS A 222 -27.41 -6.52 0.45
CA HIS A 222 -25.95 -6.45 0.42
C HIS A 222 -25.35 -7.58 1.26
N LEU A 223 -24.04 -7.75 1.14
CA LEU A 223 -23.19 -8.55 2.01
C LEU A 223 -22.36 -7.60 2.88
N LYS A 224 -22.21 -7.95 4.15
CA LYS A 224 -21.16 -7.42 5.02
C LYS A 224 -20.06 -8.47 5.12
N LEU A 225 -18.87 -8.17 4.64
CA LEU A 225 -17.72 -9.06 4.62
C LEU A 225 -16.69 -8.57 5.64
N VAL A 226 -16.38 -9.44 6.60
CA VAL A 226 -15.37 -9.18 7.63
C VAL A 226 -14.30 -10.25 7.51
N GLY A 227 -13.04 -9.85 7.55
CA GLY A 227 -11.97 -10.82 7.46
C GLY A 227 -10.57 -10.24 7.52
N ASN A 228 -9.62 -11.02 7.03
CA ASN A 228 -8.23 -10.66 7.03
C ASN A 228 -7.52 -11.12 5.75
N VAL A 229 -6.43 -10.44 5.43
CA VAL A 229 -5.52 -10.79 4.34
C VAL A 229 -4.14 -11.05 4.90
N GLN A 230 -3.54 -12.16 4.51
CA GLN A 230 -2.11 -12.40 4.69
C GLN A 230 -1.40 -12.06 3.39
N PHE A 231 -0.67 -10.95 3.38
CA PHE A 231 -0.02 -10.48 2.16
C PHE A 231 1.13 -11.40 1.72
N SER A 232 1.33 -11.53 0.41
CA SER A 232 2.50 -12.22 -0.15
C SER A 232 3.81 -11.58 0.32
N ARG A 233 4.81 -12.40 0.65
CA ARG A 233 6.16 -11.92 1.04
C ARG A 233 6.94 -11.29 -0.12
N ASP A 234 6.50 -11.53 -1.35
CA ASP A 234 7.04 -10.89 -2.55
C ASP A 234 6.51 -9.45 -2.68
N MET A 235 5.37 -9.16 -2.06
CA MET A 235 4.78 -7.82 -2.03
C MET A 235 5.17 -7.08 -0.74
N LEU A 236 4.79 -7.62 0.43
CA LEU A 236 4.97 -6.99 1.75
C LEU A 236 5.65 -7.93 2.73
N ARG A 237 6.60 -7.40 3.51
CA ARG A 237 7.28 -8.15 4.58
C ARG A 237 7.07 -7.46 5.93
N PRO A 238 6.67 -8.18 7.00
CA PRO A 238 6.56 -7.61 8.34
C PRO A 238 7.91 -7.11 8.84
N ALA A 239 7.90 -5.96 9.51
CA ALA A 239 9.10 -5.38 10.10
C ALA A 239 8.89 -4.93 11.54
N ASN A 240 9.95 -5.04 12.33
CA ASN A 240 10.03 -4.49 13.67
C ASN A 240 11.32 -3.67 13.79
N GLY A 241 11.21 -2.36 13.61
CA GLY A 241 12.38 -1.50 13.37
C GLY A 241 13.13 -1.97 12.11
N ASN A 242 14.44 -2.18 12.23
CA ASN A 242 15.28 -2.63 11.11
C ASN A 242 15.23 -4.16 10.88
N TYR A 243 14.51 -4.91 11.71
CA TYR A 243 14.41 -6.36 11.57
C TYR A 243 13.22 -6.74 10.68
N ILE A 244 13.51 -7.39 9.54
CA ILE A 244 12.50 -7.95 8.63
C ILE A 244 12.30 -9.42 8.99
N SER A 245 11.07 -9.81 9.34
CA SER A 245 10.80 -11.20 9.70
C SER A 245 11.08 -12.14 8.52
N PRO A 246 11.85 -13.22 8.69
CA PRO A 246 12.23 -14.12 7.59
C PRO A 246 11.09 -15.03 7.14
N ASN A 247 10.12 -15.32 8.01
CA ASN A 247 9.10 -16.35 7.76
C ASN A 247 7.66 -15.84 7.89
N ASN A 248 7.41 -14.73 8.59
CA ASN A 248 6.03 -14.29 8.87
C ASN A 248 5.43 -13.52 7.68
N ARG A 249 4.10 -13.52 7.56
CA ARG A 249 3.38 -12.71 6.58
C ARG A 249 2.68 -11.57 7.29
N LEU A 250 2.57 -10.43 6.61
CA LEU A 250 1.87 -9.28 7.14
C LEU A 250 0.37 -9.55 7.09
N THR A 251 -0.32 -9.30 8.19
CA THR A 251 -1.78 -9.47 8.25
C THR A 251 -2.46 -8.11 8.29
N GLY A 252 -3.40 -7.90 7.38
CA GLY A 252 -4.34 -6.78 7.42
C GLY A 252 -5.77 -7.27 7.64
N PHE A 253 -6.64 -6.39 8.11
CA PHE A 253 -8.05 -6.69 8.44
C PHE A 253 -8.99 -5.81 7.65
N PHE A 254 -10.13 -6.34 7.20
CA PHE A 254 -11.14 -5.59 6.48
C PHE A 254 -12.53 -5.81 7.09
N ASP A 255 -13.36 -4.77 6.97
CA ASP A 255 -14.80 -4.77 7.19
C ASP A 255 -15.42 -3.93 6.07
N THR A 256 -16.12 -4.57 5.12
CA THR A 256 -16.65 -3.92 3.91
C THR A 256 -18.08 -4.37 3.61
N GLU A 257 -18.87 -3.49 3.00
CA GLU A 257 -20.23 -3.78 2.53
C GLU A 257 -20.29 -3.75 1.01
N VAL A 258 -20.84 -4.81 0.40
CA VAL A 258 -20.85 -4.99 -1.05
C VAL A 258 -22.18 -5.55 -1.56
N ILE A 259 -22.53 -5.23 -2.80
CA ILE A 259 -23.75 -5.74 -3.46
C ILE A 259 -23.44 -7.00 -4.31
N SER A 260 -22.17 -7.20 -4.65
CA SER A 260 -21.71 -8.32 -5.48
C SER A 260 -20.34 -8.80 -4.99
N LEU A 261 -20.10 -10.11 -5.05
CA LEU A 261 -18.78 -10.71 -4.79
C LEU A 261 -17.81 -10.59 -5.97
N GLU A 262 -18.30 -10.24 -7.17
CA GLU A 262 -17.46 -9.94 -8.34
C GLU A 262 -17.06 -8.47 -8.42
N ASP A 263 -17.59 -7.62 -7.53
CA ASP A 263 -17.38 -6.18 -7.59
C ASP A 263 -17.04 -5.64 -6.21
N VAL A 264 -15.83 -5.96 -5.75
CA VAL A 264 -15.41 -5.75 -4.36
C VAL A 264 -14.12 -4.94 -4.28
N ILE A 265 -14.16 -3.86 -3.50
CA ILE A 265 -12.97 -3.17 -3.01
C ILE A 265 -12.88 -3.41 -1.50
N TYR A 266 -11.81 -4.09 -1.06
CA TYR A 266 -11.55 -4.27 0.37
C TYR A 266 -10.71 -3.10 0.88
N SER A 267 -11.24 -2.37 1.85
CA SER A 267 -10.45 -1.42 2.66
C SER A 267 -9.78 -2.19 3.79
N VAL A 268 -8.49 -2.45 3.65
CA VAL A 268 -7.68 -3.25 4.57
C VAL A 268 -6.90 -2.33 5.50
N SER A 269 -7.13 -2.47 6.81
CA SER A 269 -6.32 -1.84 7.83
C SER A 269 -5.13 -2.73 8.22
N ILE A 270 -3.94 -2.14 8.26
CA ILE A 270 -2.70 -2.80 8.71
C ILE A 270 -2.24 -2.09 9.99
N GLN A 271 -2.02 -2.86 11.06
CA GLN A 271 -1.67 -2.31 12.38
C GLN A 271 -0.17 -2.43 12.69
N GLU A 272 0.56 -3.25 11.95
CA GLU A 272 1.99 -3.50 12.16
C GLU A 272 2.83 -2.81 11.06
N PRO A 273 3.97 -2.18 11.40
CA PRO A 273 4.89 -1.66 10.40
C PRO A 273 5.37 -2.75 9.43
N TYR A 274 5.61 -2.37 8.19
CA TYR A 274 6.02 -3.32 7.15
C TYR A 274 6.96 -2.69 6.16
N HIS A 275 7.56 -3.51 5.31
CA HIS A 275 8.43 -3.05 4.24
C HIS A 275 7.97 -3.59 2.88
N PHE A 276 8.15 -2.79 1.82
CA PHE A 276 8.17 -3.30 0.45
C PHE A 276 9.51 -3.94 0.14
N THR A 277 9.51 -4.92 -0.77
CA THR A 277 10.74 -5.36 -1.43
C THR A 277 10.70 -4.89 -2.89
N ILE A 278 11.60 -3.99 -3.27
CA ILE A 278 11.74 -3.52 -4.65
C ILE A 278 13.19 -3.74 -5.07
N ALA A 279 13.41 -4.56 -6.10
CA ALA A 279 14.74 -4.88 -6.63
C ALA A 279 15.77 -5.28 -5.53
N GLY A 280 15.33 -6.04 -4.52
CA GLY A 280 16.17 -6.47 -3.40
C GLY A 280 16.41 -5.43 -2.30
N LYS A 281 15.93 -4.19 -2.45
CA LYS A 281 15.93 -3.17 -1.39
C LYS A 281 14.62 -3.18 -0.63
N SER A 282 14.72 -2.92 0.67
CA SER A 282 13.58 -2.89 1.56
C SER A 282 13.25 -1.46 1.92
N LEU A 283 12.08 -0.98 1.50
CA LEU A 283 11.59 0.34 1.87
C LEU A 283 10.65 0.16 3.05
N LYS A 284 10.97 0.77 4.20
CA LYS A 284 10.07 0.82 5.33
C LYS A 284 8.81 1.58 4.94
N VAL A 285 7.67 1.12 5.44
CA VAL A 285 6.35 1.63 5.15
C VAL A 285 5.57 1.73 6.44
N ASP A 286 4.98 2.90 6.63
CA ASP A 286 3.81 3.06 7.48
C ASP A 286 2.63 3.52 6.61
N SER A 287 1.60 2.67 6.49
CA SER A 287 0.33 3.06 5.90
C SER A 287 -0.80 2.32 6.60
N PRO A 288 -1.76 3.06 7.18
CA PRO A 288 -2.81 2.43 7.97
C PRO A 288 -3.87 1.75 7.11
N ILE A 289 -3.97 2.11 5.82
CA ILE A 289 -5.04 1.66 4.92
C ILE A 289 -4.48 1.29 3.54
N VAL A 290 -4.82 0.09 3.10
CA VAL A 290 -4.52 -0.47 1.79
C VAL A 290 -5.82 -0.91 1.14
N PHE A 291 -5.96 -0.72 -0.16
CA PHE A 291 -7.11 -1.20 -0.91
C PHE A 291 -6.74 -2.47 -1.69
N ILE A 292 -7.57 -3.51 -1.60
CA ILE A 292 -7.50 -4.64 -2.54
C ILE A 292 -8.69 -4.47 -3.48
N ASP A 293 -8.38 -4.16 -4.74
CA ASP A 293 -9.36 -3.91 -5.77
C ASP A 293 -9.60 -5.16 -6.60
N ARG A 294 -10.84 -5.62 -6.57
CA ARG A 294 -11.40 -6.67 -7.40
C ARG A 294 -12.67 -6.22 -8.12
N SER A 295 -12.85 -4.91 -8.24
CA SER A 295 -13.98 -4.31 -8.90
C SER A 295 -13.78 -4.33 -10.42
N GLU A 296 -14.90 -4.46 -11.14
CA GLU A 296 -14.93 -4.24 -12.59
C GLU A 296 -15.71 -2.97 -12.96
N SER A 297 -16.16 -2.20 -11.95
CA SER A 297 -17.05 -1.05 -12.12
C SER A 297 -16.48 0.26 -11.60
N GLN A 298 -15.45 0.22 -10.75
CA GLN A 298 -14.84 1.40 -10.13
C GLN A 298 -13.45 1.07 -9.59
N ASN A 299 -12.63 2.11 -9.35
CA ASN A 299 -11.35 2.00 -8.67
C ASN A 299 -11.35 2.71 -7.31
N PRO A 300 -10.43 2.37 -6.39
CA PRO A 300 -10.10 3.18 -5.24
C PRO A 300 -9.81 4.64 -5.62
N THR A 301 -10.30 5.56 -4.80
CA THR A 301 -10.06 7.00 -5.01
C THR A 301 -8.57 7.32 -4.95
N GLY A 302 -8.08 8.04 -5.96
CA GLY A 302 -6.68 8.50 -6.03
C GLY A 302 -5.74 7.57 -6.80
N LEU A 303 -6.21 6.41 -7.27
CA LEU A 303 -5.44 5.55 -8.16
C LEU A 303 -5.14 6.26 -9.49
N ALA A 304 -3.87 6.35 -9.86
CA ALA A 304 -3.44 6.91 -11.14
C ALA A 304 -2.18 6.20 -11.66
N ALA A 305 -2.07 6.04 -12.97
CA ALA A 305 -0.81 5.56 -13.57
C ALA A 305 0.24 6.69 -13.64
N PRO A 306 1.50 6.45 -13.24
CA PRO A 306 2.59 7.35 -13.57
C PRO A 306 2.94 7.29 -15.07
N ILE A 307 3.66 8.30 -15.56
CA ILE A 307 4.20 8.31 -16.93
C ILE A 307 5.09 7.07 -17.14
N GLY A 308 4.86 6.35 -18.23
CA GLY A 308 5.64 5.17 -18.61
C GLY A 308 5.06 3.83 -18.16
N TYR A 309 3.97 3.82 -17.39
CA TYR A 309 3.24 2.59 -17.06
C TYR A 309 2.57 2.00 -18.29
N ASN A 310 2.83 0.72 -18.57
CA ASN A 310 2.39 0.02 -19.79
C ASN A 310 1.06 -0.75 -19.62
N GLY A 311 0.32 -0.52 -18.54
CA GLY A 311 -1.02 -1.08 -18.33
C GLY A 311 -2.14 -0.05 -18.52
N GLN A 312 -3.38 -0.48 -18.31
CA GLN A 312 -4.54 0.40 -18.29
C GLN A 312 -5.03 0.57 -16.85
N ILE A 313 -5.13 1.82 -16.39
CA ILE A 313 -5.88 2.17 -15.18
C ILE A 313 -7.25 2.67 -15.64
N ASN A 314 -8.20 1.75 -15.70
CA ASN A 314 -9.62 1.98 -15.98
C ASN A 314 -10.44 1.23 -14.92
N ASP A 315 -11.76 1.32 -14.97
CA ASP A 315 -12.65 0.70 -13.97
C ASP A 315 -12.56 -0.84 -13.86
N THR A 316 -11.77 -1.48 -14.74
CA THR A 316 -11.50 -2.93 -14.72
C THR A 316 -10.12 -3.29 -14.17
N TRP A 317 -9.37 -2.30 -13.67
CA TRP A 317 -8.09 -2.57 -13.03
C TRP A 317 -8.28 -3.40 -11.77
N ASN A 318 -7.38 -4.36 -11.56
CA ASN A 318 -7.42 -5.27 -10.43
C ASN A 318 -6.04 -5.30 -9.79
N GLY A 319 -5.96 -5.12 -8.48
CA GLY A 319 -4.67 -5.07 -7.79
C GLY A 319 -4.75 -4.64 -6.34
N VAL A 320 -3.59 -4.27 -5.80
CA VAL A 320 -3.45 -3.77 -4.43
C VAL A 320 -2.95 -2.33 -4.51
N PHE A 321 -3.70 -1.40 -3.92
CA PHE A 321 -3.43 0.03 -3.97
C PHE A 321 -3.08 0.58 -2.59
N PHE A 322 -2.02 1.37 -2.56
CA PHE A 322 -1.48 2.07 -1.40
C PHE A 322 -1.57 3.58 -1.67
N PRO A 323 -2.59 4.27 -1.15
CA PRO A 323 -2.80 5.70 -1.43
C PRO A 323 -1.63 6.55 -0.96
N THR A 324 -1.18 6.27 0.26
CA THR A 324 -0.09 6.97 0.94
C THR A 324 0.79 5.95 1.63
N LEU A 325 2.08 6.22 1.66
CA LEU A 325 3.10 5.42 2.31
C LEU A 325 4.11 6.39 2.91
N GLU A 326 4.72 6.04 4.03
CA GLU A 326 5.95 6.71 4.48
C GLU A 326 7.16 5.85 4.13
N VAL A 327 8.13 6.39 3.39
CA VAL A 327 9.31 5.66 2.93
C VAL A 327 10.59 6.26 3.51
N GLU A 328 11.42 5.43 4.14
CA GLU A 328 12.75 5.84 4.58
C GLU A 328 13.80 5.62 3.46
N ILE A 329 14.61 6.64 3.18
CA ILE A 329 15.69 6.57 2.18
C ILE A 329 17.06 6.60 2.86
N GLU A 330 17.81 5.51 2.74
CA GLU A 330 19.14 5.37 3.35
C GLU A 330 20.21 6.30 2.78
N LEU A 331 19.98 6.91 1.61
CA LEU A 331 20.96 7.78 0.97
C LEU A 331 21.32 9.01 1.83
N PHE A 332 20.40 9.50 2.67
CA PHE A 332 20.61 10.71 3.47
C PHE A 332 20.22 10.52 4.95
N GLY A 333 20.46 9.33 5.50
CA GLY A 333 20.28 9.08 6.95
C GLY A 333 18.86 8.71 7.38
N ASN A 334 18.16 7.92 6.56
CA ASN A 334 16.85 7.31 6.86
C ASN A 334 15.74 8.32 7.19
N GLN A 335 15.71 9.47 6.51
CA GLN A 335 14.63 10.42 6.68
C GLN A 335 13.31 9.84 6.11
N PRO A 336 12.20 9.90 6.85
CA PRO A 336 10.90 9.47 6.35
C PRO A 336 10.39 10.45 5.29
N ILE A 337 9.93 9.92 4.16
CA ILE A 337 9.41 10.68 3.04
C ILE A 337 8.06 10.11 2.65
N GLN A 338 7.04 10.97 2.59
CA GLN A 338 5.74 10.54 2.11
C GLN A 338 5.83 10.17 0.61
N ALA A 339 5.29 9.02 0.29
CA ALA A 339 5.15 8.48 -1.04
C ALA A 339 3.67 8.26 -1.32
N ASN A 340 3.24 8.53 -2.56
CA ASN A 340 1.83 8.54 -2.91
C ASN A 340 1.58 7.65 -4.11
N ASN A 341 0.36 7.12 -4.18
CA ASN A 341 -0.17 6.45 -5.35
C ASN A 341 0.71 5.25 -5.79
N PHE A 342 0.99 4.37 -4.84
CA PHE A 342 1.66 3.09 -5.10
C PHE A 342 0.63 2.01 -5.35
N PHE A 343 0.89 1.10 -6.29
CA PHE A 343 0.04 -0.04 -6.53
C PHE A 343 0.82 -1.25 -7.01
N TYR A 344 0.20 -2.42 -6.85
CA TYR A 344 0.70 -3.72 -7.26
C TYR A 344 -0.38 -4.45 -8.06
N ASP A 345 -0.08 -4.76 -9.31
CA ASP A 345 -0.95 -5.47 -10.27
C ASP A 345 -0.24 -6.72 -10.84
N GLY A 346 0.67 -7.28 -10.05
CA GLY A 346 1.69 -8.25 -10.47
C GLY A 346 3.09 -7.65 -10.47
N MET A 347 3.21 -6.32 -10.60
CA MET A 347 4.46 -5.58 -10.43
C MET A 347 4.22 -4.28 -9.65
N MET A 348 5.20 -3.85 -8.86
CA MET A 348 5.10 -2.63 -8.07
C MET A 348 5.29 -1.39 -8.94
N THR A 349 4.39 -0.43 -8.83
CA THR A 349 4.44 0.87 -9.51
C THR A 349 4.09 1.98 -8.51
N GLY A 350 4.73 3.13 -8.59
CA GLY A 350 4.45 4.26 -7.71
C GLY A 350 5.46 5.39 -7.81
N ARG A 351 5.23 6.46 -7.04
CA ARG A 351 6.10 7.63 -7.00
C ARG A 351 6.37 8.11 -5.59
N ILE A 352 7.64 8.24 -5.24
CA ILE A 352 8.08 8.89 -4.00
C ILE A 352 8.39 10.34 -4.37
N LEU A 353 7.65 11.28 -3.78
CA LEU A 353 7.88 12.70 -3.97
C LEU A 353 7.84 13.39 -2.62
N GLY A 354 8.98 13.90 -2.19
CA GLY A 354 9.10 14.72 -0.98
C GLY A 354 9.79 16.04 -1.26
N THR A 355 9.42 17.08 -0.50
CA THR A 355 10.04 18.41 -0.51
C THR A 355 10.39 18.84 0.91
N ASN A 356 11.36 19.75 1.09
CA ASN A 356 11.85 20.21 2.39
C ASN A 356 12.19 19.07 3.38
N ILE A 357 12.98 18.07 2.96
CA ILE A 357 13.28 16.90 3.80
C ILE A 357 14.14 17.28 5.01
N PHE A 358 15.25 17.99 4.79
CA PHE A 358 16.09 18.52 5.87
C PHE A 358 16.92 19.74 5.41
N ASP A 359 17.20 20.62 6.37
CA ASP A 359 17.97 21.84 6.18
C ASP A 359 19.48 21.59 6.17
N ILE A 360 20.24 22.55 5.63
CA ILE A 360 21.69 22.41 5.40
C ILE A 360 22.50 22.16 6.68
N ASN A 361 21.98 22.55 7.85
CA ASN A 361 22.66 22.39 9.13
C ASN A 361 22.37 21.06 9.83
N GLN A 362 21.50 20.22 9.27
CA GLN A 362 21.02 18.99 9.92
C GLN A 362 21.83 17.75 9.53
N GLN A 363 22.52 17.77 8.39
CA GLN A 363 23.31 16.64 7.89
C GLN A 363 24.66 17.09 7.36
N VAL A 364 25.66 16.21 7.52
CA VAL A 364 27.03 16.42 7.03
C VAL A 364 27.42 15.23 6.17
N LEU A 365 27.88 15.52 4.95
CA LEU A 365 28.39 14.56 3.99
C LEU A 365 29.92 14.67 3.93
N GLY A 366 30.62 13.82 4.69
CA GLY A 366 32.06 13.96 4.91
C GLY A 366 32.35 15.18 5.78
N ASN A 367 32.95 16.22 5.19
CA ASN A 367 33.14 17.53 5.83
C ASN A 367 32.24 18.63 5.24
N MET A 368 31.28 18.31 4.36
CA MET A 368 30.42 19.31 3.71
C MET A 368 29.03 19.28 4.34
N ASN A 369 28.47 20.45 4.65
CA ASN A 369 27.09 20.52 5.13
C ASN A 369 26.15 20.39 3.93
N ILE A 370 25.04 19.67 4.06
CA ILE A 370 24.13 19.39 2.94
C ILE A 370 22.68 19.51 3.41
N SER A 371 21.80 20.01 2.54
CA SER A 371 20.35 19.96 2.67
C SER A 371 19.77 19.02 1.62
N LEU A 372 18.58 18.49 1.88
CA LEU A 372 17.80 17.78 0.88
C LEU A 372 16.43 18.43 0.83
N ASP A 373 16.21 19.21 -0.22
CA ASP A 373 14.91 19.78 -0.49
C ASP A 373 14.04 18.73 -1.16
N THR A 374 14.36 18.32 -2.39
CA THR A 374 13.47 17.50 -3.22
C THR A 374 14.00 16.07 -3.40
N VAL A 375 13.10 15.10 -3.24
CA VAL A 375 13.28 13.69 -3.69
C VAL A 375 12.18 13.35 -4.68
N ASP A 376 12.53 12.85 -5.87
CA ASP A 376 11.59 12.39 -6.89
C ASP A 376 12.06 11.05 -7.46
N ILE A 377 11.41 9.96 -7.02
CA ILE A 377 11.70 8.60 -7.46
C ILE A 377 10.46 8.03 -8.14
N ASN A 378 10.59 7.65 -9.41
CA ASN A 378 9.53 6.98 -10.16
C ASN A 378 9.85 5.50 -10.30
N LEU A 379 8.95 4.65 -9.79
CA LEU A 379 8.99 3.21 -9.95
C LEU A 379 7.86 2.79 -10.90
N VAL A 380 8.19 2.09 -11.97
CA VAL A 380 7.21 1.58 -12.93
C VAL A 380 7.48 0.10 -13.14
N GLN A 381 6.51 -0.73 -12.75
CA GLN A 381 6.55 -2.18 -12.98
C GLN A 381 7.87 -2.81 -12.52
N ASN A 382 8.21 -2.62 -11.24
CA ASN A 382 9.46 -3.03 -10.57
C ASN A 382 10.76 -2.40 -11.11
N ASN A 383 10.68 -1.47 -12.06
CA ASN A 383 11.84 -0.78 -12.61
C ASN A 383 11.87 0.68 -12.14
N PHE A 384 13.01 1.10 -11.59
CA PHE A 384 13.21 2.51 -11.28
C PHE A 384 13.47 3.26 -12.58
N MET A 385 12.59 4.21 -12.91
CA MET A 385 12.67 4.96 -14.16
C MET A 385 13.47 6.25 -14.01
N LYS A 386 13.50 6.82 -12.79
CA LYS A 386 14.16 8.07 -12.48
C LYS A 386 14.44 8.17 -10.98
N TYR A 387 15.63 8.61 -10.62
CA TYR A 387 15.97 9.09 -9.27
C TYR A 387 16.44 10.52 -9.39
N ARG A 388 15.78 11.45 -8.70
CA ARG A 388 16.26 12.82 -8.60
C ARG A 388 16.30 13.28 -7.16
N PHE A 389 17.43 13.84 -6.77
CA PHE A 389 17.65 14.49 -5.49
C PHE A 389 18.07 15.93 -5.74
N ALA A 390 17.52 16.89 -5.01
CA ALA A 390 17.94 18.28 -5.10
C ALA A 390 18.00 18.93 -3.73
N GLY A 391 18.92 19.87 -3.57
CA GLY A 391 19.15 20.57 -2.30
C GLY A 391 20.30 21.55 -2.42
N GLU A 392 20.88 21.90 -1.30
CA GLU A 392 22.02 22.80 -1.18
C GLU A 392 23.19 22.08 -0.53
N ILE A 393 24.41 22.43 -0.92
CA ILE A 393 25.62 21.95 -0.28
C ILE A 393 26.53 23.13 0.04
N ASN A 394 27.07 23.14 1.25
CA ASN A 394 28.14 24.05 1.64
C ASN A 394 29.47 23.28 1.53
N PRO A 395 30.27 23.53 0.47
CA PRO A 395 31.59 22.92 0.29
C PRO A 395 32.65 23.43 1.27
N ARG A 396 32.27 24.30 2.21
CA ARG A 396 33.11 24.99 3.20
C ARG A 396 34.18 25.90 2.60
N LEU A 397 33.83 26.59 1.51
CA LEU A 397 34.63 27.70 0.97
C LEU A 397 34.60 28.92 1.90
N ASN A 398 33.43 29.18 2.49
CA ASN A 398 33.19 30.06 3.63
C ASN A 398 31.93 29.57 4.39
N GLU A 399 31.63 30.16 5.55
CA GLU A 399 30.53 29.70 6.41
C GLU A 399 29.14 29.83 5.79
N THR A 400 28.95 30.77 4.86
CA THR A 400 27.62 31.15 4.33
C THR A 400 27.37 30.69 2.89
N PHE A 401 28.40 30.26 2.18
CA PHE A 401 28.30 29.95 0.76
C PHE A 401 27.71 28.56 0.54
N THR A 402 26.67 28.51 -0.28
CA THR A 402 25.99 27.28 -0.67
C THR A 402 25.90 27.17 -2.19
N LEU A 403 25.86 25.93 -2.66
CA LEU A 403 25.62 25.59 -4.06
C LEU A 403 24.34 24.76 -4.14
N ASN A 404 23.42 25.17 -4.98
CA ASN A 404 22.29 24.33 -5.36
C ASN A 404 22.79 23.12 -6.13
N TYR A 405 22.27 21.95 -5.81
CA TYR A 405 22.59 20.72 -6.52
C TYR A 405 21.34 20.01 -7.03
N MET A 406 21.54 19.28 -8.13
CA MET A 406 20.62 18.28 -8.62
C MET A 406 21.43 17.02 -8.94
N MET A 407 20.97 15.88 -8.43
CA MET A 407 21.57 14.58 -8.68
C MET A 407 20.54 13.76 -9.42
N ASP A 408 20.90 13.26 -10.59
CA ASP A 408 20.18 12.17 -11.24
C ASP A 408 21.02 10.90 -10.99
N CYS A 409 20.43 9.84 -10.43
CA CYS A 409 21.17 8.62 -10.15
C CYS A 409 20.96 7.59 -11.26
N ASP A 410 22.03 6.90 -11.65
CA ASP A 410 21.94 5.76 -12.56
C ASP A 410 21.37 4.52 -11.85
N LEU A 411 20.79 3.63 -12.66
CA LEU A 411 20.31 2.34 -12.16
C LEU A 411 21.48 1.50 -11.61
N PRO A 412 21.27 0.70 -10.55
CA PRO A 412 22.26 -0.28 -10.12
C PRO A 412 22.66 -1.18 -11.29
N ASP A 413 23.96 -1.48 -11.41
CA ASP A 413 24.45 -2.46 -12.37
C ASP A 413 23.94 -3.88 -12.05
N ALA A 414 24.26 -4.86 -12.90
CA ALA A 414 23.84 -6.26 -12.72
C ALA A 414 24.34 -6.90 -11.41
N ASN A 415 25.28 -6.27 -10.69
CA ASN A 415 25.79 -6.72 -9.40
C ASN A 415 25.15 -5.96 -8.22
N GLY A 416 24.15 -5.12 -8.47
CA GLY A 416 23.47 -4.32 -7.45
C GLY A 416 24.28 -3.12 -6.98
N GLN A 417 25.36 -2.74 -7.68
CA GLN A 417 26.14 -1.55 -7.38
C GLN A 417 25.53 -0.36 -8.10
N SER A 418 24.99 0.58 -7.33
CA SER A 418 24.52 1.86 -7.85
C SER A 418 25.63 2.88 -7.72
N ASN A 419 26.20 3.32 -8.84
CA ASN A 419 26.99 4.53 -8.84
C ASN A 419 26.00 5.70 -8.90
N ILE A 420 26.03 6.52 -7.87
CA ILE A 420 25.30 7.78 -7.88
C ILE A 420 26.24 8.80 -8.47
N HIS A 421 25.82 9.48 -9.54
CA HIS A 421 26.56 10.56 -10.18
C HIS A 421 25.73 11.84 -10.13
N GLY A 422 25.93 12.64 -9.08
CA GLY A 422 25.33 13.97 -9.04
C GLY A 422 26.19 14.98 -9.79
N ARG A 423 25.59 15.93 -10.51
CA ARG A 423 26.33 17.05 -11.11
C ARG A 423 25.70 18.38 -10.74
N VAL A 424 26.46 19.24 -10.08
CA VAL A 424 26.12 20.67 -10.02
C VAL A 424 26.64 21.37 -11.25
N LEU A 425 25.74 22.06 -11.94
CA LEU A 425 26.06 23.00 -13.00
C LEU A 425 25.94 24.40 -12.44
N MET A 426 27.05 25.13 -12.44
CA MET A 426 27.03 26.55 -12.14
C MET A 426 26.55 27.28 -13.40
N SER A 427 25.43 28.00 -13.31
CA SER A 427 24.83 28.68 -14.47
C SER A 427 25.49 30.02 -14.80
N GLU A 428 26.23 30.60 -13.84
CA GLU A 428 26.88 31.89 -13.96
C GLU A 428 28.18 31.96 -13.15
N ASN A 429 28.92 33.06 -13.32
CA ASN A 429 30.12 33.31 -12.53
C ASN A 429 29.72 33.65 -11.08
N LEU A 430 30.24 32.91 -10.10
CA LEU A 430 29.95 33.13 -8.68
C LEU A 430 31.16 33.76 -7.98
N ASN A 431 30.97 34.90 -7.33
CA ASN A 431 32.01 35.53 -6.51
C ASN A 431 31.96 34.97 -5.09
N VAL A 432 33.01 34.26 -4.69
CA VAL A 432 33.05 33.54 -3.41
C VAL A 432 34.31 33.94 -2.65
N PRO A 433 34.18 34.53 -1.45
CA PRO A 433 35.28 34.64 -0.51
C PRO A 433 35.74 33.24 -0.09
N LEU A 434 37.05 33.01 -0.15
CA LEU A 434 37.73 31.81 0.32
C LEU A 434 38.46 32.16 1.61
N ASP A 435 37.75 32.08 2.74
CA ASP A 435 38.24 32.55 4.04
C ASP A 435 39.53 31.83 4.47
N PHE A 436 39.65 30.55 4.10
CA PHE A 436 40.79 29.71 4.46
C PHE A 436 42.11 30.11 3.79
N ILE A 437 42.07 30.83 2.67
CA ILE A 437 43.27 31.33 1.95
C ILE A 437 43.24 32.84 1.72
N TYR A 438 42.36 33.57 2.40
CA TYR A 438 42.23 35.04 2.31
C TYR A 438 42.09 35.56 0.87
N SER A 439 41.36 34.83 0.01
CA SER A 439 41.22 35.18 -1.40
C SER A 439 39.75 35.33 -1.81
N THR A 440 39.50 36.01 -2.92
CA THR A 440 38.20 36.00 -3.60
C THR A 440 38.33 35.15 -4.86
N PHE A 441 37.40 34.23 -5.07
CA PHE A 441 37.36 33.35 -6.23
C PHE A 441 36.11 33.62 -7.06
N VAL A 442 36.30 33.92 -8.33
CA VAL A 442 35.25 33.97 -9.34
C VAL A 442 35.12 32.57 -9.92
N ILE A 443 34.15 31.80 -9.45
CA ILE A 443 33.91 30.44 -9.93
C ILE A 443 33.24 30.49 -11.30
N SER A 444 33.84 29.84 -12.30
CA SER A 444 33.32 29.76 -13.66
C SER A 444 32.23 28.67 -13.80
N PRO A 445 31.27 28.84 -14.73
CA PRO A 445 30.20 27.88 -15.06
C PRO A 445 30.65 26.45 -15.38
N ASN A 446 31.89 26.27 -15.84
CA ASN A 446 32.45 24.96 -16.16
C ASN A 446 33.00 24.20 -14.94
N SER A 447 32.90 24.77 -13.74
CA SER A 447 33.16 24.05 -12.49
C SER A 447 32.11 22.96 -12.28
N THR A 448 32.47 21.89 -11.58
CA THR A 448 31.61 20.74 -11.34
C THR A 448 31.65 20.32 -9.89
N LEU A 449 30.52 19.90 -9.34
CA LEU A 449 30.50 19.09 -8.14
C LEU A 449 30.00 17.71 -8.56
N ILE A 450 30.83 16.70 -8.31
CA ILE A 450 30.48 15.30 -8.57
C ILE A 450 30.25 14.62 -7.22
N PHE A 451 29.12 13.94 -7.10
CA PHE A 451 28.88 13.03 -6.01
C PHE A 451 29.14 11.64 -6.54
N ASP A 452 30.05 10.89 -5.91
CA ASP A 452 30.25 9.47 -6.18
C ASP A 452 29.97 8.66 -4.91
N LYS A 453 29.28 7.53 -5.08
CA LYS A 453 29.08 6.54 -4.02
C LYS A 453 29.25 5.14 -4.59
N VAL A 454 30.26 4.42 -4.11
CA VAL A 454 30.44 2.99 -4.35
C VAL A 454 29.70 2.22 -3.24
N ALA A 455 29.14 1.05 -3.57
CA ALA A 455 28.44 0.22 -2.60
C ALA A 455 29.33 -0.12 -1.39
N GLY A 456 28.82 0.10 -0.18
CA GLY A 456 29.56 -0.12 1.07
C GLY A 456 30.47 1.03 1.50
N GLU A 457 30.57 2.10 0.71
CA GLU A 457 31.36 3.28 1.05
C GLU A 457 30.48 4.51 1.38
N ALA A 458 31.07 5.45 2.11
CA ALA A 458 30.49 6.77 2.31
C ALA A 458 30.51 7.57 0.98
N PHE A 459 29.55 8.49 0.83
CA PHE A 459 29.58 9.45 -0.27
C PHE A 459 30.90 10.24 -0.30
N ARG A 460 31.39 10.49 -1.51
CA ARG A 460 32.61 11.27 -1.75
C ARG A 460 32.35 12.45 -2.70
N PRO A 461 31.64 13.51 -2.27
CA PRO A 461 31.57 14.76 -3.02
C PRO A 461 32.96 15.29 -3.38
N VAL A 462 33.16 15.60 -4.67
CA VAL A 462 34.36 16.24 -5.24
C VAL A 462 33.93 17.49 -5.99
N LEU A 463 34.27 18.67 -5.44
CA LEU A 463 34.10 19.95 -6.09
C LEU A 463 35.36 20.27 -6.89
N THR A 464 35.24 20.39 -8.21
CA THR A 464 36.28 20.83 -9.12
C THR A 464 35.97 22.25 -9.59
N LEU A 465 36.80 23.20 -9.15
CA LEU A 465 36.67 24.62 -9.42
C LEU A 465 37.57 25.04 -10.57
N ASN A 466 36.98 25.78 -11.50
CA ASN A 466 37.65 26.51 -12.55
C ASN A 466 37.27 27.99 -12.40
N GLY A 467 38.20 28.92 -12.64
CA GLY A 467 37.87 30.33 -12.52
C GLY A 467 39.06 31.23 -12.26
N GLN A 468 38.79 32.36 -11.62
CA GLN A 468 39.80 33.38 -11.35
C GLN A 468 39.90 33.67 -9.85
N MET A 469 41.09 33.52 -9.31
CA MET A 469 41.39 33.80 -7.91
C MET A 469 42.16 35.11 -7.76
N THR A 470 41.79 35.92 -6.77
CA THR A 470 42.53 37.11 -6.35
C THR A 470 42.86 37.00 -4.88
N LEU A 471 44.15 36.99 -4.56
CA LEU A 471 44.64 37.07 -3.19
C LEU A 471 45.06 38.52 -2.92
N GLN A 472 44.37 39.19 -2.00
CA GLN A 472 44.71 40.56 -1.64
C GLN A 472 44.51 40.78 -0.15
N GLY A 473 45.57 41.24 0.53
CA GLY A 473 45.49 41.52 1.96
C GLY A 473 46.81 42.02 2.54
N GLU A 474 46.73 42.57 3.75
CA GLU A 474 47.89 42.91 4.56
C GLU A 474 48.15 41.77 5.55
N PHE A 475 49.35 41.18 5.47
CA PHE A 475 49.74 40.03 6.30
C PHE A 475 50.80 40.46 7.31
N ASP A 476 50.63 40.07 8.57
CA ASP A 476 51.59 40.34 9.63
C ASP A 476 53.00 39.88 9.21
N LYS A 477 53.99 40.76 9.35
CA LYS A 477 55.42 40.57 8.98
C LYS A 477 55.73 40.41 7.48
N ILE A 478 54.73 40.22 6.61
CA ILE A 478 54.91 40.12 5.15
C ILE A 478 54.55 41.44 4.46
N GLY A 479 53.59 42.19 5.00
CA GLY A 479 53.06 43.42 4.44
C GLY A 479 51.98 43.16 3.38
N MET A 480 51.77 44.14 2.48
CA MET A 480 50.75 44.07 1.45
C MET A 480 51.08 42.97 0.42
N VAL A 481 50.19 41.99 0.29
CA VAL A 481 50.19 40.97 -0.75
C VAL A 481 49.05 41.25 -1.71
N ASN A 482 49.35 41.25 -3.01
CA ASN A 482 48.36 41.43 -4.06
C ASN A 482 48.72 40.54 -5.26
N LEU A 483 48.04 39.40 -5.36
CA LEU A 483 48.11 38.45 -6.47
C LEU A 483 46.75 38.43 -7.19
N PRO A 484 46.48 39.43 -8.04
CA PRO A 484 45.22 39.53 -8.75
C PRO A 484 45.16 38.59 -9.94
N GLN A 485 43.93 38.22 -10.31
CA GLN A 485 43.60 37.60 -11.60
C GLN A 485 44.36 36.28 -11.92
N MET A 486 44.65 35.47 -10.92
CA MET A 486 45.23 34.14 -11.12
C MET A 486 44.18 33.23 -11.74
N GLN A 487 44.45 32.68 -12.92
CA GLN A 487 43.55 31.71 -13.53
C GLN A 487 43.79 30.35 -12.90
N VAL A 488 42.72 29.71 -12.47
CA VAL A 488 42.72 28.43 -11.77
C VAL A 488 41.94 27.42 -12.59
N GLU A 489 42.57 26.30 -12.90
CA GLU A 489 41.98 25.16 -13.58
C GLU A 489 42.09 23.92 -12.70
N GLU A 490 40.99 23.18 -12.56
CA GLU A 490 40.91 21.93 -11.80
C GLU A 490 41.37 22.01 -10.32
N MET A 491 41.05 23.09 -9.60
CA MET A 491 41.21 23.11 -8.15
C MET A 491 40.19 22.17 -7.51
N LYS A 492 40.62 21.21 -6.69
CA LYS A 492 39.73 20.17 -6.15
C LYS A 492 39.57 20.28 -4.65
N LEU A 493 38.32 20.14 -4.20
CA LEU A 493 37.93 19.99 -2.81
C LEU A 493 37.17 18.69 -2.64
N ARG A 494 37.66 17.82 -1.75
CA ARG A 494 37.06 16.52 -1.46
C ARG A 494 36.52 16.49 -0.05
N SER A 495 35.33 15.93 0.09
CA SER A 495 34.70 15.79 1.40
C SER A 495 35.23 14.62 2.23
N ASN A 496 35.65 13.55 1.56
CA ASN A 496 36.20 12.34 2.17
C ASN A 496 37.24 11.71 1.20
N PRO A 497 38.51 12.13 1.29
CA PRO A 497 39.55 11.62 0.40
C PRO A 497 39.84 10.13 0.66
N GLY A 498 39.99 9.37 -0.41
CA GLY A 498 40.46 7.99 -0.34
C GLY A 498 41.94 7.86 -0.01
N PRO A 499 42.45 6.62 0.10
CA PRO A 499 43.87 6.37 0.28
C PRO A 499 44.71 7.04 -0.82
N GLY A 500 45.58 7.98 -0.43
CA GLY A 500 46.45 8.73 -1.36
C GLY A 500 45.83 9.99 -1.96
N GLU A 501 44.56 10.29 -1.67
CA GLU A 501 43.92 11.54 -2.09
C GLU A 501 44.04 12.62 -1.02
N LYS A 502 43.86 13.89 -1.42
CA LYS A 502 43.90 15.05 -0.53
C LYS A 502 42.53 15.73 -0.43
N TYR A 503 42.27 16.36 0.71
CA TYR A 503 41.12 17.25 0.90
C TYR A 503 41.14 18.45 -0.06
N PHE A 504 42.33 18.97 -0.36
CA PHE A 504 42.54 20.11 -1.25
C PHE A 504 43.68 19.84 -2.24
N GLU A 505 43.46 20.16 -3.50
CA GLU A 505 44.47 20.24 -4.56
C GLU A 505 44.33 21.57 -5.29
N ALA A 506 45.42 22.34 -5.41
CA ALA A 506 45.37 23.69 -5.97
C ALA A 506 45.04 23.72 -7.48
N GLY A 507 45.22 22.60 -8.18
CA GLY A 507 45.07 22.51 -9.63
C GLY A 507 46.20 23.22 -10.39
N ALA A 508 45.95 23.52 -11.66
CA ALA A 508 46.85 24.36 -12.46
C ALA A 508 46.53 25.84 -12.22
N ILE A 509 47.54 26.61 -11.82
CA ILE A 509 47.40 28.06 -11.64
C ILE A 509 48.30 28.76 -12.65
N SER A 510 47.69 29.57 -13.51
CA SER A 510 48.41 30.39 -14.47
C SER A 510 48.29 31.89 -14.17
N PHE A 511 49.34 32.62 -14.51
CA PHE A 511 49.52 34.02 -14.13
C PHE A 511 49.51 34.89 -15.38
N SER A 512 48.40 35.58 -15.65
CA SER A 512 48.32 36.63 -16.69
C SER A 512 48.37 38.02 -16.06
N SER A 513 48.47 39.09 -16.86
CA SER A 513 48.40 40.47 -16.35
C SER A 513 47.23 40.65 -15.38
N PRO A 514 47.35 41.46 -14.30
CA PRO A 514 48.36 42.50 -14.07
C PRO A 514 49.58 42.06 -13.23
N GLN A 515 50.42 43.02 -12.84
CA GLN A 515 51.61 42.82 -11.99
C GLN A 515 51.21 42.35 -10.59
N LYS A 516 52.00 41.44 -10.00
CA LYS A 516 51.78 40.82 -8.69
C LYS A 516 52.75 41.41 -7.69
N TYR A 517 52.34 41.49 -6.43
CA TYR A 517 53.12 42.11 -5.38
C TYR A 517 53.13 41.29 -4.10
N VAL A 518 54.28 41.24 -3.43
CA VAL A 518 54.45 40.71 -2.07
C VAL A 518 55.28 41.71 -1.28
N GLY A 519 54.80 42.12 -0.10
CA GLY A 519 55.41 43.19 0.70
C GLY A 519 55.50 44.53 -0.04
N GLY A 520 54.60 44.79 -1.00
CA GLY A 520 54.64 45.97 -1.86
C GLY A 520 55.64 45.93 -3.01
N PHE A 521 56.45 44.88 -3.16
CA PHE A 521 57.42 44.75 -4.25
C PHE A 521 56.89 43.89 -5.39
N PRO A 522 57.15 44.26 -6.67
CA PRO A 522 56.70 43.48 -7.82
C PRO A 522 57.43 42.13 -7.90
N ILE A 523 56.67 41.06 -8.09
CA ILE A 523 57.19 39.69 -8.19
C ILE A 523 56.74 38.98 -9.47
N THR A 524 57.52 37.97 -9.88
CA THR A 524 57.14 36.98 -10.88
C THR A 524 56.94 35.64 -10.19
N ILE A 525 55.75 35.05 -10.27
CA ILE A 525 55.49 33.72 -9.73
C ILE A 525 55.96 32.68 -10.74
N THR A 526 56.83 31.77 -10.31
CA THR A 526 57.43 30.73 -11.16
C THR A 526 56.75 29.38 -10.99
N ALA A 527 56.13 29.12 -9.84
CA ALA A 527 55.38 27.89 -9.58
C ALA A 527 54.42 28.06 -8.41
N VAL A 528 53.38 27.21 -8.38
CA VAL A 528 52.56 26.96 -7.19
C VAL A 528 52.69 25.50 -6.83
N GLN A 529 52.86 25.22 -5.53
CA GLN A 529 52.90 23.86 -5.00
C GLN A 529 51.84 23.72 -3.92
N ASP A 530 51.19 22.57 -3.87
CA ASP A 530 50.36 22.20 -2.71
C ASP A 530 51.23 22.15 -1.46
N ILE A 531 50.74 22.74 -0.38
CA ILE A 531 51.28 22.49 0.96
C ILE A 531 50.48 21.32 1.53
N PHE A 532 51.14 20.18 1.70
CA PHE A 532 50.58 19.02 2.39
C PHE A 532 51.61 18.49 3.39
N ASN A 533 51.19 18.23 4.61
CA ASN A 533 52.01 17.63 5.64
C ASN A 533 51.44 16.25 5.99
N SER A 534 52.17 15.18 5.68
CA SER A 534 51.74 13.81 6.00
C SER A 534 51.55 13.57 7.50
N ASN A 535 52.16 14.40 8.35
CA ASN A 535 52.04 14.32 9.81
C ASN A 535 50.91 15.21 10.36
N LEU A 536 50.33 16.09 9.54
CA LEU A 536 49.19 16.97 9.86
C LEU A 536 48.24 16.96 8.66
N PRO A 537 47.48 15.87 8.45
CA PRO A 537 46.64 15.69 7.25
C PRO A 537 45.55 16.76 7.11
N ASP A 538 45.25 17.47 8.19
CA ASP A 538 44.29 18.57 8.23
C ASP A 538 44.90 19.92 7.80
N GLU A 539 46.23 20.04 7.67
CA GLU A 539 46.86 21.26 7.14
C GLU A 539 47.01 21.20 5.63
N PHE A 540 46.38 22.15 4.94
CA PHE A 540 46.45 22.29 3.49
C PHE A 540 46.72 23.74 3.09
N GLY A 541 47.17 23.97 1.87
CA GLY A 541 47.45 25.32 1.42
C GLY A 541 48.19 25.39 0.10
N MET A 542 48.65 26.59 -0.23
CA MET A 542 49.39 26.88 -1.45
C MET A 542 50.72 27.55 -1.10
N ASN A 543 51.79 27.08 -1.75
CA ASN A 543 53.10 27.72 -1.72
C ASN A 543 53.37 28.37 -3.07
N PHE A 544 53.40 29.70 -3.10
CA PHE A 544 53.77 30.48 -4.27
C PHE A 544 55.28 30.68 -4.28
N ILE A 545 55.96 30.07 -5.25
CA ILE A 545 57.40 30.29 -5.47
C ILE A 545 57.52 31.49 -6.38
N TYR A 546 58.21 32.54 -5.91
CA TYR A 546 58.33 33.79 -6.63
C TYR A 546 59.76 34.28 -6.74
N GLN A 547 60.02 35.07 -7.78
CA GLN A 547 61.26 35.81 -7.97
C GLN A 547 60.97 37.31 -7.82
N LEU A 548 61.76 37.96 -6.98
CA LEU A 548 61.84 39.40 -6.88
C LEU A 548 63.14 39.84 -7.55
N ALA A 549 63.06 40.77 -8.49
CA ALA A 549 64.22 41.40 -9.12
C ALA A 549 64.16 42.91 -8.91
N LEU A 550 65.21 43.47 -8.31
CA LEU A 550 65.37 44.90 -8.08
C LEU A 550 66.61 45.38 -8.84
N GLY A 551 66.42 46.31 -9.78
CA GLY A 551 67.50 46.97 -10.53
C GLY A 551 67.24 47.01 -12.04
N ALA A 552 67.54 48.16 -12.66
CA ALA A 552 67.40 48.39 -14.11
C ALA A 552 68.76 48.43 -14.86
N THR A 553 69.86 48.15 -14.16
CA THR A 553 71.25 48.22 -14.68
C THR A 553 72.10 47.06 -14.16
N ALA A 554 73.40 47.04 -14.52
CA ALA A 554 74.35 45.93 -14.33
C ALA A 554 74.55 45.42 -12.88
N GLU A 555 73.99 46.10 -11.87
CA GLU A 555 73.94 45.66 -10.47
C GLU A 555 72.48 45.33 -10.11
N SER A 556 71.98 44.18 -10.57
CA SER A 556 70.65 43.69 -10.20
C SER A 556 70.71 42.78 -8.98
N PHE A 557 69.77 42.99 -8.05
CA PHE A 557 69.51 42.08 -6.93
C PHE A 557 68.33 41.19 -7.32
N SER A 558 68.52 39.87 -7.28
CA SER A 558 67.43 38.92 -7.41
C SER A 558 67.37 37.99 -6.20
N VAL A 559 66.15 37.73 -5.74
CA VAL A 559 65.89 36.76 -4.67
C VAL A 559 64.70 35.90 -5.04
N THR A 560 64.84 34.60 -4.82
CA THR A 560 63.72 33.65 -4.89
C THR A 560 63.14 33.51 -3.49
N GLY A 561 61.84 33.70 -3.36
CA GLY A 561 61.09 33.55 -2.13
C GLY A 561 59.96 32.53 -2.25
N ASN A 562 59.43 32.13 -1.10
CA ASN A 562 58.28 31.26 -0.98
C ASN A 562 57.22 31.98 -0.12
N LEU A 563 56.01 32.14 -0.65
CA LEU A 563 54.85 32.61 0.10
C LEU A 563 53.92 31.42 0.34
N GLY A 564 53.94 30.88 1.55
CA GLY A 564 53.05 29.80 1.96
C GLY A 564 51.80 30.33 2.66
N ILE A 565 50.62 30.01 2.13
CA ILE A 565 49.33 30.26 2.78
C ILE A 565 48.79 28.92 3.21
N ARG A 566 48.53 28.77 4.50
CA ARG A 566 48.09 27.51 5.10
C ARG A 566 46.76 27.72 5.81
N ALA A 567 45.88 26.76 5.60
CA ALA A 567 44.65 26.57 6.32
C ALA A 567 44.73 25.27 7.12
N LYS A 568 43.90 25.17 8.16
CA LYS A 568 43.62 23.92 8.83
C LYS A 568 42.17 23.55 8.55
N ALA A 569 41.93 22.34 8.07
CA ALA A 569 40.60 21.76 7.99
C ALA A 569 40.03 21.69 9.42
N GLN A 570 38.83 22.24 9.60
CA GLN A 570 38.09 22.17 10.87
C GLN A 570 37.10 21.01 10.85
#